data_AF-A0AA97LZS8-F1
#
_entry.id   AF-A0AA97LZS8-F1
#
_cell.length_a   1.000
_cell.length_b   1.000
_cell.length_c   1.000
_cell.angle_alpha   90.00
_cell.angle_beta   90.00
_cell.angle_gamma   90.00
#
_symmetry.space_group_name_H-M   'P 1'
#
loop_
_entity.id
_entity.type
_entity.pdbx_description
1 polymer ?
#
loop_
_entity_poly.entity_id
_entity_poly.type
_entity_poly.pdbx_seq_one_letter_code
_entity_poly.pdbx_strand_id
1 'polypeptide(L)'
;MAGPLRDDVRDCSTPHHVGHLVTRTGEAVTTTRYGRPEAVLVSAEAYEELRQLRRDRDRRRVTELAAADERGETTWTRSPARSRQELVDGLGDALDL
;
A
#
# COMPACT_ATOMS: atom_id res chain seq x y z
N MET A 1 -10.43 39.60 -15.88
CA MET A 1 -10.54 38.66 -17.02
C MET A 1 -9.52 37.56 -16.79
N ALA A 2 -9.91 36.49 -16.11
CA ALA A 2 -9.04 35.34 -15.86
C ALA A 2 -9.09 34.42 -17.09
N GLY A 3 -7.95 34.22 -17.76
CA GLY A 3 -7.82 33.28 -18.87
C GLY A 3 -7.90 31.84 -18.39
N PRO A 4 -8.29 30.89 -19.25
CA PRO A 4 -8.47 29.51 -18.83
C PRO A 4 -7.11 28.87 -18.53
N LEU A 5 -6.97 28.31 -17.33
CA LEU A 5 -5.93 27.36 -16.95
C LEU A 5 -5.98 26.20 -17.95
N ARG A 6 -5.02 26.17 -18.88
CA ARG A 6 -4.82 25.01 -19.74
C ARG A 6 -4.21 23.92 -18.86
N ASP A 7 -5.02 22.92 -18.54
CA ASP A 7 -4.52 21.61 -18.15
C ASP A 7 -3.74 21.07 -19.36
N ASP A 8 -2.42 21.26 -19.34
CA ASP A 8 -1.49 20.68 -20.30
C ASP A 8 -1.47 19.15 -20.08
N VAL A 9 -2.51 18.46 -20.54
CA VAL A 9 -2.53 17.01 -20.68
C VAL A 9 -1.57 16.67 -21.83
N ARG A 10 -0.28 16.57 -21.50
CA ARG A 10 0.72 16.06 -22.44
C ARG A 10 0.44 14.60 -22.70
N ASP A 11 0.09 14.31 -23.94
CA ASP A 11 -0.08 12.96 -24.46
C ASP A 11 1.30 12.26 -24.49
N CYS A 12 1.57 11.46 -23.45
CA CYS A 12 2.83 10.74 -23.26
C CYS A 12 2.79 9.34 -23.87
N SER A 13 2.24 9.20 -25.08
CA SER A 13 1.98 7.92 -25.76
C SER A 13 3.23 7.20 -26.30
N THR A 14 4.44 7.63 -25.91
CA THR A 14 5.69 6.90 -26.20
C THR A 14 6.29 6.27 -24.92
N PRO A 15 6.70 4.99 -24.97
CA PRO A 15 7.15 4.23 -23.78
C PRO A 15 8.38 4.83 -23.07
N HIS A 16 9.11 5.74 -23.73
CA HIS A 16 10.28 6.42 -23.18
C HIS A 16 9.94 7.65 -22.31
N HIS A 17 8.69 8.12 -22.25
CA HIS A 17 8.35 9.33 -21.48
C HIS A 17 8.08 9.07 -20.00
N VAL A 18 7.70 7.85 -19.61
CA VAL A 18 7.32 7.55 -18.21
C VAL A 18 8.49 7.71 -17.24
N GLY A 19 9.70 7.25 -17.62
CA GLY A 19 10.89 7.37 -16.78
C GLY A 19 11.39 8.82 -16.60
N HIS A 20 11.08 9.71 -17.55
CA HIS A 20 11.48 11.12 -17.52
C HIS A 20 10.58 12.00 -16.65
N LEU A 21 9.35 11.58 -16.36
CA LEU A 21 8.41 12.36 -15.55
C LEU A 21 8.84 12.44 -14.08
N VAL A 22 9.28 11.30 -13.53
CA VAL A 22 9.64 11.19 -12.10
C VAL A 22 11.04 11.74 -11.82
N THR A 23 11.98 11.53 -12.74
CA THR A 23 13.39 11.93 -12.56
C THR A 23 13.60 13.44 -12.63
N ARG A 24 12.67 14.21 -13.21
CA ARG A 24 12.83 15.65 -13.43
C ARG A 24 12.28 16.50 -12.30
N THR A 25 11.22 16.07 -11.63
CA THR A 25 10.55 16.85 -10.59
C THR A 25 10.92 16.39 -9.19
N GLY A 26 11.31 15.11 -9.01
CA GLY A 26 11.43 14.51 -7.67
C GLY A 26 10.08 14.39 -6.95
N GLU A 27 8.98 14.74 -7.63
CA GLU A 27 7.63 14.77 -7.11
C GLU A 27 6.88 13.50 -7.50
N ALA A 28 5.96 13.07 -6.64
CA ALA A 28 5.07 11.95 -6.94
C ALA A 28 4.09 12.34 -8.05
N VAL A 29 4.01 11.54 -9.11
CA VAL A 29 3.12 11.78 -10.25
C VAL A 29 1.97 10.77 -10.22
N THR A 30 0.74 11.25 -10.11
CA THR A 30 -0.45 10.39 -10.19
C THR A 30 -0.83 10.18 -11.66
N THR A 31 -0.89 8.92 -12.10
CA THR A 31 -1.42 8.57 -13.41
C THR A 31 -2.92 8.32 -13.32
N THR A 32 -3.65 8.74 -14.35
CA THR A 32 -5.09 8.51 -14.44
C THR A 32 -5.43 7.75 -15.71
N ARG A 33 -6.47 6.92 -15.65
CA ARG A 33 -7.07 6.22 -16.79
C ARG A 33 -8.57 6.50 -16.78
N TYR A 34 -9.08 7.00 -17.90
CA TYR A 34 -10.47 7.45 -18.03
C TYR A 34 -10.90 8.44 -16.94
N GLY A 35 -10.00 9.36 -16.57
CA GLY A 35 -10.24 10.38 -15.53
C GLY A 35 -10.23 9.85 -14.09
N ARG A 36 -9.90 8.58 -13.87
CA ARG A 36 -9.76 7.98 -12.54
C ARG A 36 -8.30 7.72 -12.20
N PRO A 37 -7.85 7.97 -10.96
CA PRO A 37 -6.50 7.64 -10.54
C PRO A 37 -6.26 6.13 -10.62
N GLU A 38 -5.17 5.72 -11.27
CA GLU A 38 -4.82 4.31 -11.47
C GLU A 38 -3.52 3.95 -10.74
N ALA A 39 -2.50 4.81 -10.78
CA ALA A 39 -1.24 4.58 -10.08
C ALA A 39 -0.56 5.88 -9.65
N VAL A 40 0.45 5.75 -8.80
CA VAL A 40 1.34 6.85 -8.40
C VAL A 40 2.77 6.42 -8.72
N LEU A 41 3.48 7.25 -9.48
CA LEU A 41 4.87 7.09 -9.81
C LEU A 41 5.70 7.93 -8.83
N VAL A 42 6.70 7.32 -8.22
CA VAL A 42 7.63 7.96 -7.28
C VAL A 42 9.06 7.60 -7.67
N SER A 43 10.05 8.35 -7.18
CA SER A 43 11.45 7.99 -7.37
C SER A 43 11.74 6.65 -6.69
N ALA A 44 12.73 5.90 -7.20
CA ALA A 44 13.14 4.64 -6.60
C ALA A 44 13.59 4.82 -5.14
N GLU A 45 14.26 5.93 -4.84
CA GLU A 45 14.68 6.32 -3.49
C GLU A 45 13.47 6.53 -2.57
N ALA A 46 12.50 7.37 -2.99
CA ALA A 46 11.30 7.62 -2.21
C ALA A 46 10.47 6.34 -1.99
N TYR A 47 10.42 5.44 -2.97
CA TYR A 47 9.76 4.14 -2.81
C TYR A 47 10.43 3.29 -1.73
N GLU A 48 11.77 3.19 -1.73
CA GLU A 48 12.50 2.40 -0.73
C GLU A 48 12.41 3.02 0.68
N GLU A 49 12.42 4.35 0.80
CA GLU A 49 12.16 5.03 2.07
C GLU A 49 10.77 4.70 2.63
N LEU A 50 9.72 4.82 1.80
CA LEU A 50 8.35 4.45 2.19
C LEU A 50 8.24 2.97 2.57
N ARG A 51 8.95 2.11 1.86
CA ARG A 51 9.01 0.67 2.16
C ARG A 51 9.67 0.39 3.50
N GLN A 52 10.76 1.09 3.83
CA GLN A 52 11.43 0.96 5.12
C GLN A 52 10.54 1.47 6.26
N LEU A 53 9.93 2.65 6.11
CA LEU A 53 8.99 3.20 7.09
C LEU A 53 7.82 2.25 7.37
N ARG A 54 7.27 1.62 6.33
CA ARG A 54 6.23 0.59 6.50
C ARG A 54 6.72 -0.59 7.31
N ARG A 55 7.90 -1.14 6.99
CA ARG A 55 8.49 -2.26 7.73
C ARG A 55 8.71 -1.93 9.20
N ASP A 56 9.23 -0.74 9.50
CA ASP A 56 9.47 -0.31 10.87
C ASP A 56 8.16 -0.16 11.65
N ARG A 57 7.14 0.44 11.04
CA ARG A 57 5.80 0.53 11.62
C ARG A 57 5.21 -0.86 11.89
N ASP A 58 5.29 -1.75 10.91
CA ASP A 58 4.75 -3.10 11.02
C ASP A 58 5.50 -3.89 12.11
N ARG A 59 6.83 -3.72 12.23
CA ARG A 59 7.64 -4.28 13.32
C ARG A 59 7.22 -3.76 14.69
N ARG A 60 7.03 -2.44 14.83
CA ARG A 60 6.55 -1.83 16.09
C ARG A 60 5.19 -2.38 16.48
N ARG A 61 4.27 -2.49 15.52
CA ARG A 61 2.93 -3.04 15.75
C ARG A 61 2.99 -4.50 16.23
N VAL A 62 3.87 -5.32 15.66
CA VAL A 62 4.07 -6.70 16.13
C VAL A 62 4.59 -6.71 17.57
N THR A 63 5.56 -5.87 17.91
CA THR A 63 6.07 -5.76 19.28
C THR A 63 4.99 -5.28 20.26
N GLU A 64 4.18 -4.30 19.87
CA GLU A 64 3.06 -3.80 20.67
C GLU A 64 2.00 -4.89 20.91
N LEU A 65 1.67 -5.67 19.87
CA LEU A 65 0.75 -6.81 19.99
C LEU A 65 1.32 -7.90 20.91
N ALA A 66 2.62 -8.22 20.79
CA ALA A 66 3.27 -9.18 21.68
C ALA A 66 3.27 -8.68 23.14
N ALA A 67 3.57 -7.40 23.36
CA ALA A 67 3.54 -6.82 24.71
C ALA A 67 2.11 -6.77 25.29
N ALA A 68 1.09 -6.51 24.47
CA ALA A 68 -0.32 -6.59 24.88
C ALA A 68 -0.73 -8.03 25.23
N ASP A 69 -0.21 -9.02 24.50
CA ASP A 69 -0.42 -10.44 24.80
C ASP A 69 0.22 -10.85 26.13
N GLU A 70 1.46 -10.43 26.39
CA GLU A 70 2.14 -10.65 27.68
C GLU A 70 1.38 -10.02 28.86
N ARG A 71 0.73 -8.87 28.66
CA ARG A 71 -0.14 -8.23 29.67
C ARG A 71 -1.53 -8.87 29.79
N GLY A 72 -1.85 -9.85 28.95
CA GLY A 72 -3.17 -10.49 28.90
C GLY A 72 -4.28 -9.57 28.37
N GLU A 73 -3.92 -8.47 27.71
CA GLU A 73 -4.85 -7.49 27.13
C GLU A 73 -5.40 -7.96 25.78
N THR A 74 -4.73 -8.91 25.14
CA THR A 74 -5.15 -9.49 23.87
C THR A 74 -6.08 -10.67 24.12
N THR A 75 -7.39 -10.46 23.94
CA THR A 75 -8.34 -11.59 23.92
C THR A 75 -8.21 -12.27 22.57
N TRP A 76 -7.39 -13.33 22.49
CA TRP A 76 -7.46 -14.25 21.38
C TRP A 76 -8.83 -14.92 21.42
N THR A 77 -9.72 -14.56 20.50
CA THR A 77 -10.84 -15.42 20.16
C THR A 77 -10.23 -16.70 19.58
N ARG A 78 -9.96 -17.68 20.46
CA ARG A 78 -9.77 -19.06 20.02
C ARG A 78 -11.02 -19.38 19.23
N SER A 79 -10.85 -19.55 17.91
CA SER A 79 -11.89 -20.12 17.09
C SER A 79 -12.40 -21.37 17.81
N PRO A 80 -13.72 -21.57 17.93
CA PRO A 80 -14.30 -22.69 18.67
C PRO A 80 -14.02 -24.06 18.02
N ALA A 81 -13.14 -24.09 17.01
CA ALA A 81 -12.67 -25.27 16.32
C ALA A 81 -12.24 -26.34 17.32
N ARG A 82 -13.01 -27.42 17.33
CA ARG A 82 -12.82 -28.63 18.11
C ARG A 82 -11.71 -29.50 17.55
N SER A 83 -11.19 -29.18 16.36
CA SER A 83 -10.09 -29.91 15.72
C SER A 83 -9.17 -29.01 14.88
N ARG A 84 -7.97 -29.52 14.60
CA ARG A 84 -7.00 -28.89 13.70
C ARG A 84 -7.55 -28.71 12.27
N GLN A 85 -8.45 -29.59 11.84
CA GLN A 85 -9.05 -29.53 10.51
C GLN A 85 -10.00 -28.32 10.40
N GLU A 86 -10.87 -28.10 11.39
CA GLU A 86 -11.75 -26.93 11.44
C GLU A 86 -10.99 -25.59 11.45
N LEU A 87 -9.78 -25.55 12.02
CA LEU A 87 -8.93 -24.36 11.96
C LEU A 87 -8.40 -24.11 10.55
N VAL A 88 -8.01 -25.17 9.82
CA VAL A 88 -7.50 -25.05 8.45
C VAL A 88 -8.63 -24.66 7.50
N ASP A 89 -9.81 -25.27 7.66
CA ASP A 89 -10.98 -25.00 6.82
C ASP A 89 -11.47 -23.56 7.05
N GLY A 90 -11.59 -23.12 8.32
CA GLY A 90 -11.96 -21.73 8.63
C GLY A 90 -10.91 -20.70 8.22
N LEU A 91 -9.63 -21.08 8.14
CA LEU A 91 -8.57 -20.22 7.61
C LEU A 91 -8.61 -20.14 6.09
N GLY A 92 -8.96 -21.24 5.40
CA GLY A 92 -9.21 -21.27 3.95
C GLY A 92 -10.37 -20.36 3.57
N ASP A 93 -11.50 -20.48 4.26
CA ASP A 93 -12.69 -19.65 4.06
C ASP A 93 -12.44 -18.16 4.33
N ALA A 94 -11.61 -17.84 5.34
CA ALA A 94 -11.28 -16.45 5.67
C ALA A 94 -10.24 -15.81 4.74
N LEU A 95 -9.46 -16.64 4.03
CA LEU A 95 -8.40 -16.19 3.12
C LEU A 95 -8.77 -16.35 1.64
N ASP A 96 -9.96 -16.89 1.32
CA ASP A 96 -10.44 -17.13 -0.05
C ASP A 96 -9.41 -17.96 -0.86
N LEU A 97 -8.83 -18.99 -0.23
CA LEU A 97 -7.84 -19.93 -0.78
C LEU A 97 -8.49 -21.29 -1.10
#